data_AF-A0AA96MES8-F1
#
_entry.id   AF-A0AA96MES8-F1
#
_cell.length_a   1.000
_cell.length_b   1.000
_cell.length_c   1.000
_cell.angle_alpha   90.00
_cell.angle_beta   90.00
_cell.angle_gamma   90.00
#
_symmetry.space_group_name_H-M   'P 1'
#
loop_
_entity.id
_entity.type
_entity.pdbx_description
1 polymer ?
#
loop_
_entity_poly.entity_id
_entity_poly.type
_entity_poly.pdbx_seq_one_letter_code
_entity_poly.pdbx_strand_id
1 'polypeptide(L)'
;MNQQWLAYRIYPGASGTEYRQYDLTDTTEVERLFDYCQILEAVISRAGWKVLIEYHNYQGLYEINERSGWFDCNNLEEFISEVESHIDSLTEY
;
A
#
# COMPACT_ATOMS: atom_id res chain seq x y z
N MET A 1 0.06 23.24 7.16
CA MET A 1 -0.56 21.90 7.12
C MET A 1 0.47 20.99 6.49
N ASN A 2 1.15 20.16 7.29
CA ASN A 2 2.03 19.13 6.76
C ASN A 2 1.15 18.15 5.98
N GLN A 3 1.14 18.23 4.66
CA GLN A 3 0.54 17.18 3.84
C GLN A 3 1.42 15.96 4.04
N GLN A 4 1.01 15.07 4.94
CA GLN A 4 1.63 13.77 5.11
C GLN A 4 1.20 12.93 3.93
N TRP A 5 2.17 12.48 3.13
CA TRP A 5 1.95 11.56 2.02
C TRP A 5 1.26 10.28 2.53
N LEU A 6 0.37 9.70 1.72
CA LEU A 6 -0.31 8.46 2.08
C LEU A 6 0.54 7.24 1.70
N ALA A 7 1.30 7.34 0.63
CA ALA A 7 2.42 6.47 0.33
C ALA A 7 3.54 7.29 -0.31
N TYR A 8 4.76 6.76 -0.26
CA TYR A 8 5.92 7.39 -0.86
C TYR A 8 6.79 6.34 -1.53
N ARG A 9 7.13 6.57 -2.80
CA ARG A 9 8.13 5.80 -3.54
C ARG A 9 9.43 6.61 -3.60
N ILE A 10 10.57 5.96 -3.39
CA ILE A 10 11.89 6.59 -3.36
C ILE A 10 12.31 7.12 -4.74
N TYR A 11 11.77 6.56 -5.84
CA TYR A 11 12.10 6.97 -7.21
C TYR A 11 11.11 7.96 -7.82
N PRO A 12 11.59 8.90 -8.64
CA PRO A 12 13.02 9.15 -8.97
C PRO A 12 13.79 9.79 -7.80
N GLY A 13 15.03 9.33 -7.55
CA GLY A 13 15.78 9.52 -6.28
C GLY A 13 16.10 10.94 -5.81
N ALA A 14 15.71 11.99 -6.54
CA ALA A 14 15.83 13.39 -6.12
C ALA A 14 14.53 13.98 -5.53
N SER A 15 13.37 13.37 -5.82
CA SER A 15 12.06 13.90 -5.41
C SER A 15 11.11 12.82 -4.91
N GLY A 16 11.40 11.55 -5.19
CA GLY A 16 10.47 10.46 -4.99
C GLY A 16 9.16 10.67 -5.75
N THR A 17 8.18 9.84 -5.43
CA THR A 17 6.79 9.99 -5.87
C THR A 17 5.90 9.91 -4.64
N GLU A 18 5.23 11.01 -4.32
CA GLU A 18 4.22 11.06 -3.26
C GLU A 18 2.86 10.60 -3.81
N TYR A 19 2.19 9.74 -3.07
CA TYR A 19 0.83 9.30 -3.38
C TYR A 19 -0.15 9.99 -2.45
N ARG A 20 -1.23 10.49 -3.05
CA ARG A 20 -2.35 11.17 -2.40
C ARG A 20 -3.58 10.28 -2.48
N GLN A 21 -4.68 10.76 -1.88
CA GLN A 21 -5.91 9.99 -1.79
C GLN A 21 -6.43 9.53 -3.16
N TYR A 22 -6.39 10.40 -4.19
CA TYR A 22 -6.89 10.06 -5.52
C TYR A 22 -6.07 8.95 -6.19
N ASP A 23 -4.75 8.87 -5.90
CA ASP A 23 -3.90 7.79 -6.41
C ASP A 23 -4.27 6.45 -5.76
N LEU A 24 -4.58 6.46 -4.46
CA LEU A 24 -4.98 5.26 -3.72
C LEU A 24 -6.41 4.78 -4.01
N THR A 25 -7.20 5.56 -4.75
CA THR A 25 -8.54 5.13 -5.22
C THR A 25 -8.53 4.52 -6.63
N ASP A 26 -7.41 4.58 -7.36
CA ASP A 26 -7.27 3.95 -8.67
C ASP A 26 -6.62 2.56 -8.52
N THR A 27 -7.34 1.51 -8.90
CA THR A 27 -6.86 0.12 -8.79
C THR A 27 -5.55 -0.12 -9.54
N THR A 28 -5.33 0.53 -10.69
CA THR A 28 -4.10 0.37 -11.49
C THR A 28 -2.91 1.01 -10.79
N GLU A 29 -3.10 2.18 -10.18
CA GLU A 29 -2.04 2.83 -9.42
C GLU A 29 -1.74 2.10 -8.11
N VAL A 30 -2.75 1.51 -7.45
CA VAL A 30 -2.54 0.68 -6.26
C VAL A 30 -1.76 -0.59 -6.59
N GLU A 31 -2.05 -1.25 -7.72
CA GLU A 31 -1.30 -2.43 -8.16
C GLU A 31 0.18 -2.09 -8.40
N ARG A 32 0.46 -0.98 -9.11
CA ARG A 32 1.85 -0.50 -9.28
C ARG A 32 2.52 -0.15 -7.96
N LEU A 33 1.78 0.47 -7.03
CA LEU A 33 2.29 0.78 -5.71
C LEU A 33 2.67 -0.50 -4.96
N PHE A 34 1.87 -1.55 -5.04
CA PHE A 34 2.17 -2.85 -4.42
C PHE A 34 3.41 -3.50 -5.07
N ASP A 35 3.55 -3.43 -6.40
CA ASP A 35 4.76 -3.88 -7.10
C ASP A 35 6.01 -3.18 -6.55
N TYR A 36 5.93 -1.86 -6.31
CA TYR A 36 7.03 -1.10 -5.73
C TYR A 36 7.29 -1.45 -4.26
N CYS A 37 6.25 -1.72 -3.48
CA CYS A 37 6.38 -2.16 -2.11
C CYS A 37 7.05 -3.55 -2.01
N GLN A 38 6.73 -4.47 -2.93
CA GLN A 38 7.36 -5.80 -3.02
C GLN A 38 8.89 -5.71 -3.15
N ILE A 39 9.39 -4.74 -3.91
CA ILE A 39 10.83 -4.53 -4.13
C ILE A 39 11.46 -3.47 -3.21
N LEU A 40 10.76 -3.09 -2.14
CA LEU A 40 11.22 -2.12 -1.13
C LEU A 40 11.48 -0.70 -1.67
N GLU A 41 10.85 -0.33 -2.79
CA GLU A 41 10.94 1.00 -3.37
C GLU A 41 9.88 1.97 -2.86
N ALA A 42 8.79 1.46 -2.28
CA ALA A 42 7.70 2.27 -1.76
C ALA A 42 7.26 1.83 -0.36
N VAL A 43 6.76 2.80 0.40
CA VAL A 43 6.16 2.59 1.72
C VAL A 43 4.77 3.22 1.76
N ILE A 44 3.82 2.52 2.37
CA ILE A 44 2.45 3.01 2.59
C ILE A 44 2.34 3.39 4.06
N SER A 45 1.89 4.61 4.35
CA SER A 45 1.70 5.05 5.73
C SER A 45 0.47 4.39 6.35
N ARG A 46 0.35 4.43 7.69
CA ARG A 46 -0.87 3.97 8.39
C ARG A 46 -2.13 4.68 7.87
N ALA A 47 -2.02 5.96 7.50
CA ALA A 47 -3.13 6.70 6.91
C ALA A 47 -3.45 6.23 5.48
N GLY A 48 -2.43 5.88 4.69
CA GLY A 48 -2.63 5.30 3.36
C GLY A 48 -3.33 3.95 3.40
N TRP A 49 -2.93 3.08 4.33
CA TRP A 49 -3.60 1.79 4.54
C TRP A 49 -5.07 1.94 4.93
N LYS A 50 -5.42 2.92 5.77
CA LYS A 50 -6.84 3.23 6.08
C LYS A 50 -7.62 3.58 4.82
N VAL A 51 -7.09 4.44 3.95
CA VAL A 51 -7.74 4.82 2.70
C VAL A 51 -7.91 3.61 1.77
N LEU A 52 -6.88 2.77 1.64
CA LEU A 52 -6.92 1.56 0.84
C LEU A 52 -8.02 0.60 1.31
N ILE A 53 -8.09 0.34 2.61
CA ILE A 53 -9.09 -0.55 3.22
C ILE A 53 -10.50 0.04 3.09
N GLU A 54 -10.67 1.35 3.33
CA GLU A 54 -11.96 2.02 3.21
C GLU A 54 -12.51 2.00 1.77
N TYR A 55 -11.65 2.18 0.76
CA TYR A 55 -12.08 2.30 -0.63
C TYR A 55 -12.18 0.95 -1.36
N HIS A 56 -11.13 0.12 -1.26
CA HIS A 56 -11.04 -1.14 -2.01
C HIS A 56 -11.53 -2.35 -1.22
N ASN A 57 -11.69 -2.22 0.10
CA ASN A 57 -11.90 -3.32 1.05
C ASN A 57 -10.82 -4.42 0.98
N TYR A 58 -10.82 -5.35 1.94
CA TYR A 58 -9.80 -6.40 1.99
C TYR A 58 -9.87 -7.37 0.79
N GLN A 59 -11.06 -7.67 0.27
CA GLN A 59 -11.22 -8.55 -0.89
C GLN A 59 -10.59 -7.91 -2.15
N GLY A 60 -10.85 -6.63 -2.40
CA GLY A 60 -10.26 -5.94 -3.55
C GLY A 60 -8.74 -5.81 -3.43
N LEU A 61 -8.23 -5.50 -2.23
CA LEU A 61 -6.78 -5.45 -1.98
C LEU A 61 -6.12 -6.83 -2.12
N TYR A 62 -6.80 -7.91 -1.73
CA TYR A 62 -6.30 -9.26 -1.92
C TYR A 62 -6.18 -9.61 -3.41
N GLU A 63 -7.18 -9.27 -4.22
CA GLU A 63 -7.12 -9.49 -5.68
C GLU A 63 -5.98 -8.71 -6.35
N ILE A 64 -5.70 -7.49 -5.87
CA ILE A 64 -4.54 -6.70 -6.32
C ILE A 64 -3.24 -7.39 -5.87
N ASN A 65 -3.16 -7.84 -4.63
CA ASN A 65 -2.00 -8.55 -4.09
C ASN A 65 -1.67 -9.83 -4.86
N GLU A 66 -2.69 -10.62 -5.26
CA GLU A 66 -2.50 -11.84 -6.08
C GLU A 66 -1.86 -11.53 -7.45
N ARG A 67 -2.04 -10.32 -7.98
CA ARG A 67 -1.42 -9.88 -9.23
C ARG A 67 -0.02 -9.31 -9.02
N SER A 68 0.18 -8.53 -7.95
CA SER A 68 1.46 -7.88 -7.65
C SER A 68 2.48 -8.83 -7.00
N GLY A 69 2.02 -9.83 -6.24
CA GLY A 69 2.85 -10.79 -5.52
C GLY A 69 3.53 -10.24 -4.27
N TRP A 70 2.98 -9.17 -3.65
CA TRP A 70 3.67 -8.52 -2.53
C TRP A 70 3.67 -9.39 -1.26
N PHE A 71 2.50 -9.76 -0.78
CA PHE A 71 2.34 -10.69 0.34
C PHE A 71 2.11 -12.11 -0.19
N ASP A 72 2.92 -13.06 0.27
CA ASP A 72 2.78 -14.48 -0.04
C ASP A 72 1.70 -15.10 0.86
N CYS A 73 0.44 -15.00 0.43
CA CYS A 73 -0.73 -15.47 1.17
C CYS A 73 -1.55 -16.45 0.32
N ASN A 74 -2.06 -17.53 0.92
CA ASN A 74 -2.81 -18.54 0.19
C ASN A 74 -4.32 -18.25 0.11
N ASN A 75 -4.80 -17.32 0.93
CA ASN A 75 -6.21 -16.96 1.05
C ASN A 75 -6.40 -15.56 1.67
N LEU A 76 -7.64 -15.07 1.61
CA LEU A 76 -8.02 -13.75 2.13
C LEU A 76 -7.77 -13.61 3.65
N GLU A 77 -7.98 -14.65 4.46
CA GLU A 77 -7.79 -14.55 5.93
C GLU A 77 -6.31 -14.37 6.30
N GLU A 78 -5.42 -15.12 5.62
CA GLU A 78 -3.97 -14.94 5.72
C GLU A 78 -3.57 -13.53 5.29
N PHE A 79 -4.10 -13.05 4.17
CA PHE A 79 -3.83 -11.70 3.68
C PHE A 79 -4.26 -10.61 4.66
N ILE A 80 -5.46 -10.70 5.24
CA ILE A 80 -5.94 -9.75 6.24
C ILE A 80 -4.99 -9.73 7.45
N SER A 81 -4.62 -10.91 7.95
CA SER A 81 -3.74 -11.05 9.11
C SER A 81 -2.35 -10.46 8.85
N GLU A 82 -1.80 -10.71 7.66
CA GLU A 82 -0.50 -10.18 7.24
C GLU A 82 -0.53 -8.66 7.05
N VAL A 83 -1.58 -8.11 6.43
CA VAL A 83 -1.77 -6.66 6.29
C VAL A 83 -1.88 -5.98 7.65
N GLU A 84 -2.67 -6.53 8.58
CA GLU A 84 -2.82 -5.98 9.93
C GLU A 84 -1.50 -6.02 10.70
N SER A 85 -0.77 -7.14 10.64
CA SER A 85 0.56 -7.27 11.24
C SER A 85 1.57 -6.29 10.63
N HIS A 86 1.55 -6.13 9.30
CA HIS A 86 2.38 -5.18 8.58
C HIS A 86 2.09 -3.75 9.03
N ILE A 87 0.82 -3.35 9.08
CA ILE A 87 0.39 -2.02 9.54
C ILE A 87 0.88 -1.78 10.98
N ASP A 88 0.74 -2.76 11.87
CA ASP A 88 1.18 -2.66 13.25
C ASP A 88 2.70 -2.53 13.41
N SER A 89 3.47 -3.13 12.50
CA SER A 89 4.93 -2.99 12.46
C SER A 89 5.42 -1.62 12.00
N LEU A 90 4.56 -0.81 11.35
CA LEU A 90 4.94 0.53 10.86
C LEU A 90 5.30 1.45 12.03
N THR A 91 6.51 1.99 12.01
CA THR A 91 6.95 3.00 12.98
C THR A 91 6.20 4.31 12.72
N GLU A 92 5.73 4.97 13.78
CA GLU A 92 5.18 6.32 13.66
C GLU A 92 6.33 7.30 13.40
N TYR A 93 6.38 7.85 12.18
CA TYR A 93 7.32 8.90 11.78
C TYR A 93 6.65 10.28 11.79
#